data_AF-A0A0A0KY24-F1
#
_entry.id   AF-A0A0A0KY24-F1
#
_cell.length_a   1.000
_cell.length_b   1.000
_cell.length_c   1.000
_cell.angle_alpha   90.00
_cell.angle_beta   90.00
_cell.angle_gamma   90.00
#
_symmetry.space_group_name_H-M   'P 1'
#
loop_
_entity.id
_entity.type
_entity.pdbx_description
1 polymer ?
#
loop_
_entity_poly.entity_id
_entity_poly.type
_entity_poly.pdbx_seq_one_letter_code
_entity_poly.pdbx_strand_id
1 'polypeptide(L)'
;MVSIGGISLPGSIPPLLHHQSSPTSAIGFARFPDRISFRSSVVLRDEVEKKGSRVVIANGKVDGLGKSECETDFDTALGNGRAGNSGKNHGVLSTVGNSTNIKWHECSVGKNEKQSLLKQKGCVIWFTGLSGSGKSTVACALSQSLYKMGKLAYILDGDNVRHGLNRDLGFKAEDRAENIRRVGEVAKLFADAGVICIASLISPYRRERDACRDILPNGYFIEVFMDVPLEVCEARDAKGLYKLARAGKIKGFTGIDDPYEVPFNCEIVLKHTGGSPSEMAEKVLSYLEQKGFLQA
;
A
#
# COMPACT_ATOMS: atom_id res chain seq x y z
N MET A 1 -70.86 -51.09 17.56
CA MET A 1 -70.08 -50.74 16.36
C MET A 1 -69.58 -49.31 16.55
N VAL A 2 -68.27 -49.17 16.75
CA VAL A 2 -67.40 -48.01 16.43
C VAL A 2 -67.79 -46.60 16.94
N SER A 3 -67.01 -46.11 17.93
CA SER A 3 -66.32 -44.79 18.03
C SER A 3 -67.16 -43.48 18.08
N ILE A 4 -66.78 -42.36 18.72
CA ILE A 4 -65.55 -41.87 19.38
C ILE A 4 -66.02 -40.94 20.53
N GLY A 5 -65.47 -41.08 21.73
CA GLY A 5 -65.67 -40.14 22.85
C GLY A 5 -64.40 -39.34 23.11
N GLY A 6 -64.54 -38.01 23.27
CA GLY A 6 -63.46 -37.15 23.73
C GLY A 6 -63.28 -37.17 25.25
N ILE A 7 -62.23 -36.48 25.72
CA ILE A 7 -62.18 -35.54 26.88
C ILE A 7 -60.74 -35.48 27.46
N SER A 8 -60.23 -34.24 27.50
CA SER A 8 -59.40 -33.53 28.50
C SER A 8 -58.15 -34.14 29.18
N LEU A 9 -57.13 -33.27 29.24
CA LEU A 9 -55.89 -33.21 30.05
C LEU A 9 -56.11 -33.47 31.56
N PRO A 10 -55.07 -33.87 32.33
CA PRO A 10 -54.23 -32.86 33.05
C PRO A 10 -52.76 -33.28 33.36
N GLY A 11 -51.95 -32.32 33.85
CA GLY A 11 -50.71 -32.60 34.61
C GLY A 11 -49.62 -31.52 34.46
N SER A 12 -49.65 -30.38 35.18
CA SER A 12 -49.09 -30.12 36.52
C SER A 12 -47.57 -30.39 36.69
N ILE A 13 -46.81 -29.30 36.81
CA ILE A 13 -45.36 -29.18 37.03
C ILE A 13 -45.03 -29.26 38.55
N PRO A 14 -44.00 -30.00 38.98
CA PRO A 14 -43.43 -29.89 40.33
C PRO A 14 -42.04 -29.20 40.38
N PRO A 15 -41.57 -28.78 41.58
CA PRO A 15 -40.61 -27.68 41.75
C PRO A 15 -39.13 -28.09 41.90
N LEU A 16 -38.26 -27.08 41.76
CA LEU A 16 -36.80 -27.10 41.87
C LEU A 16 -36.31 -27.41 43.29
N LEU A 17 -35.31 -28.31 43.39
CA LEU A 17 -34.50 -28.54 44.58
C LEU A 17 -33.00 -28.34 44.27
N HIS A 18 -32.32 -27.73 45.25
CA HIS A 18 -30.90 -27.43 45.33
C HIS A 18 -29.98 -28.66 45.27
N HIS A 19 -28.80 -28.50 44.66
CA HIS A 19 -27.58 -29.11 45.18
C HIS A 19 -26.34 -28.25 44.89
N GLN A 20 -25.53 -28.07 45.94
CA GLN A 20 -24.29 -27.30 46.00
C GLN A 20 -23.10 -28.06 45.38
N SER A 21 -22.13 -27.34 44.80
CA SER A 21 -20.73 -27.24 45.27
C SER A 21 -19.75 -26.70 44.19
N SER A 22 -18.92 -25.75 44.62
CA SER A 22 -17.79 -25.05 43.95
C SER A 22 -16.54 -25.96 43.77
N PRO A 23 -15.30 -25.50 43.39
CA PRO A 23 -14.80 -24.19 42.91
C PRO A 23 -13.82 -24.29 41.70
N THR A 24 -13.50 -23.19 40.99
CA THR A 24 -12.10 -22.88 40.58
C THR A 24 -11.92 -21.50 39.91
N SER A 25 -11.04 -20.71 40.53
CA SER A 25 -10.06 -19.77 39.97
C SER A 25 -10.46 -18.78 38.86
N ALA A 26 -10.66 -17.52 39.29
CA ALA A 26 -10.43 -16.33 38.48
C ALA A 26 -8.97 -16.25 38.02
N ILE A 27 -8.74 -16.10 36.72
CA ILE A 27 -7.45 -15.68 36.15
C ILE A 27 -7.57 -14.21 35.78
N GLY A 28 -6.64 -13.42 36.31
CA GLY A 28 -6.72 -11.97 36.40
C GLY A 28 -6.59 -11.23 35.07
N PHE A 29 -7.40 -10.18 34.95
CA PHE A 29 -7.11 -9.04 34.09
C PHE A 29 -5.90 -8.30 34.64
N ALA A 30 -4.81 -8.24 33.86
CA ALA A 30 -3.69 -7.35 34.14
C ALA A 30 -4.19 -5.90 34.09
N ARG A 31 -4.15 -5.22 35.24
CA ARG A 31 -4.35 -3.78 35.35
C ARG A 31 -3.18 -3.07 34.68
N PHE A 32 -3.48 -2.28 33.66
CA PHE A 32 -2.55 -1.27 33.15
C PHE A 32 -2.30 -0.21 34.24
N PRO A 33 -1.05 0.18 34.54
CA PRO A 33 -0.80 1.33 35.39
C PRO A 33 -1.18 2.61 34.65
N ASP A 34 -2.09 3.36 35.24
CA ASP A 34 -2.44 4.72 34.87
C ASP A 34 -1.23 5.68 34.96
N ARG A 35 -1.21 6.65 34.04
CA ARG A 35 -0.41 7.90 34.04
C ARG A 35 1.07 7.78 33.69
N ILE A 36 1.38 7.91 32.39
CA ILE A 36 2.60 8.62 31.96
C ILE A 36 2.21 10.08 31.72
N SER A 37 2.59 10.94 32.66
CA SER A 37 2.54 12.40 32.53
C SER A 37 3.67 12.84 31.59
N PHE A 38 3.33 13.20 30.34
CA PHE A 38 4.26 13.94 29.49
C PHE A 38 4.28 15.41 29.94
N ARG A 39 5.28 15.78 30.73
CA ARG A 39 5.66 17.19 30.89
C ARG A 39 6.33 17.64 29.59
N SER A 40 5.61 18.42 28.80
CA SER A 40 6.16 19.22 27.70
C SER A 40 7.01 20.35 28.29
N SER A 41 8.33 20.18 28.33
CA SER A 41 9.26 21.30 28.54
C SER A 41 9.41 22.03 27.21
N VAL A 42 8.59 23.05 27.00
CA VAL A 42 8.83 24.06 25.96
C VAL A 42 10.02 24.89 26.42
N VAL A 43 11.19 24.69 25.82
CA VAL A 43 12.31 25.63 25.94
C VAL A 43 12.27 26.52 24.70
N LEU A 44 11.70 27.71 24.87
CA LEU A 44 11.91 28.83 23.97
C LEU A 44 13.36 29.28 24.12
N ARG A 45 14.10 29.30 23.01
CA ARG A 45 15.33 30.09 22.88
C ARG A 45 15.20 30.92 21.61
N ASP A 46 15.05 32.21 21.83
CA ASP A 46 15.18 33.26 20.83
C ASP A 46 16.63 33.79 20.77
N GLU A 47 16.99 34.26 19.57
CA GLU A 47 18.08 35.21 19.20
C GLU A 47 19.56 34.71 19.24
N VAL A 48 20.52 35.09 18.37
CA VAL A 48 20.63 36.08 17.26
C VAL A 48 21.93 35.84 16.43
N GLU A 49 21.86 36.18 15.12
CA GLU A 49 22.85 36.63 14.11
C GLU A 49 24.24 35.98 13.77
N LYS A 50 24.38 35.82 12.44
CA LYS A 50 25.49 36.15 11.49
C LYS A 50 26.89 35.53 11.63
N LYS A 51 27.29 34.81 10.58
CA LYS A 51 28.29 35.31 9.60
C LYS A 51 28.36 34.41 8.35
N GLY A 52 28.41 35.05 7.19
CA GLY A 52 28.42 34.39 5.88
C GLY A 52 29.73 33.66 5.58
N SER A 53 29.64 32.70 4.66
CA SER A 53 30.79 32.19 3.92
C SER A 53 30.35 31.92 2.49
N ARG A 54 30.98 32.65 1.57
CA ARG A 54 30.91 32.49 0.13
C ARG A 54 31.31 31.06 -0.25
N VAL A 55 30.47 30.36 -1.00
CA VAL A 55 30.89 29.18 -1.76
C VAL A 55 31.04 29.60 -3.23
N VAL A 56 32.24 29.40 -3.74
CA VAL A 56 32.67 29.66 -5.11
C VAL A 56 32.10 28.57 -6.01
N ILE A 57 31.33 28.94 -7.04
CA ILE A 57 30.89 28.02 -8.10
C ILE A 57 32.04 27.89 -9.11
N ALA A 58 32.69 26.72 -9.13
CA ALA A 58 33.58 26.34 -10.21
C ALA A 58 32.77 25.63 -11.30
N ASN A 59 32.68 26.26 -12.47
CA ASN A 59 32.13 25.67 -13.68
C ASN A 59 33.10 24.59 -14.20
N GLY A 60 32.68 23.33 -14.12
CA GLY A 60 33.37 22.18 -14.71
C GLY A 60 32.47 21.51 -15.73
N LYS A 61 32.83 21.65 -17.00
CA LYS A 61 32.26 21.01 -18.18
C LYS A 61 32.49 19.50 -18.12
N VAL A 62 31.49 18.67 -18.43
CA VAL A 62 31.71 17.24 -18.71
C VAL A 62 30.89 16.83 -19.93
N ASP A 63 31.62 16.55 -21.01
CA ASP A 63 31.13 15.93 -22.24
C ASP A 63 31.05 14.40 -22.07
N GLY A 64 30.01 13.77 -22.66
CA GLY A 64 30.13 12.47 -23.33
C GLY A 64 30.06 11.15 -22.54
N LEU A 65 28.93 10.45 -22.74
CA LEU A 65 28.78 9.00 -23.00
C LEU A 65 29.20 7.96 -21.93
N GLY A 66 28.20 7.20 -21.48
CA GLY A 66 28.35 5.85 -20.95
C GLY A 66 27.03 5.27 -20.46
N LYS A 67 26.42 4.36 -21.22
CA LYS A 67 25.29 3.55 -20.75
C LYS A 67 25.78 2.71 -19.56
N SER A 68 25.23 2.91 -18.37
CA SER A 68 25.39 1.97 -17.25
C SER A 68 24.17 1.06 -17.20
N GLU A 69 24.30 -0.16 -17.70
CA GLU A 69 23.45 -1.26 -17.28
C GLU A 69 23.72 -1.49 -15.79
N CYS A 70 22.71 -1.25 -14.97
CA CYS A 70 22.75 -1.54 -13.54
C CYS A 70 21.96 -2.84 -13.35
N GLU A 71 22.64 -3.98 -13.48
CA GLU A 71 22.14 -5.23 -12.93
C GLU A 71 22.12 -5.09 -11.41
N THR A 72 20.92 -4.97 -10.84
CA THR A 72 20.75 -5.04 -9.40
C THR A 72 20.82 -6.50 -8.97
N ASP A 73 21.99 -6.90 -8.47
CA ASP A 73 22.18 -8.17 -7.74
C ASP A 73 21.28 -8.21 -6.50
N PHE A 74 20.09 -8.78 -6.64
CA PHE A 74 19.17 -9.07 -5.53
C PHE A 74 18.96 -10.59 -5.31
N ASP A 75 19.58 -11.45 -6.13
CA ASP A 75 19.33 -12.91 -6.13
C ASP A 75 20.42 -13.78 -5.47
N THR A 76 21.56 -13.23 -5.01
CA THR A 76 22.63 -14.02 -4.36
C THR A 76 22.43 -14.23 -2.85
N ALA A 77 21.23 -14.66 -2.44
CA ALA A 77 20.97 -15.14 -1.08
C ALA A 77 20.21 -16.48 -1.08
N LEU A 78 20.62 -17.41 -1.94
CA LEU A 78 20.23 -18.82 -1.86
C LEU A 78 21.48 -19.69 -1.84
N GLY A 79 21.86 -20.13 -0.63
CA GLY A 79 23.00 -21.01 -0.42
C GLY A 79 23.20 -21.32 1.06
N ASN A 80 22.37 -22.20 1.62
CA ASN A 80 22.60 -22.78 2.93
C ASN A 80 23.85 -23.67 2.86
N GLY A 81 24.95 -23.21 3.48
CA GLY A 81 26.17 -23.98 3.66
C GLY A 81 26.85 -23.58 4.96
N ARG A 82 26.72 -24.42 6.00
CA ARG A 82 27.56 -24.35 7.20
C ARG A 82 29.01 -24.61 6.81
N ALA A 83 29.86 -23.60 6.86
CA ALA A 83 31.29 -23.73 7.12
C ALA A 83 31.83 -22.37 7.58
N GLY A 84 32.54 -22.35 8.71
CA GLY A 84 33.08 -21.13 9.28
C GLY A 84 34.16 -20.51 8.38
N ASN A 85 34.12 -19.20 8.22
CA ASN A 85 35.34 -18.42 8.07
C ASN A 85 35.12 -16.99 8.58
N SER A 86 35.95 -16.59 9.54
CA SER A 86 36.02 -15.25 10.09
C SER A 86 36.71 -14.33 9.08
N GLY A 87 35.96 -13.90 8.06
CA GLY A 87 36.38 -12.87 7.13
C GLY A 87 35.74 -11.54 7.51
N LYS A 88 36.55 -10.56 7.92
CA LYS A 88 36.09 -9.19 8.21
C LYS A 88 35.57 -8.54 6.91
N ASN A 89 34.27 -8.67 6.64
CA ASN A 89 33.58 -7.90 5.61
C ASN A 89 33.57 -6.42 6.00
N HIS A 90 34.60 -5.68 5.56
CA HIS A 90 34.53 -4.22 5.50
C HIS A 90 33.49 -3.88 4.45
N GLY A 91 32.24 -3.71 4.90
CA GLY A 91 31.09 -3.55 4.01
C GLY A 91 31.28 -2.37 3.06
N VAL A 92 31.16 -2.66 1.76
CA VAL A 92 31.34 -1.71 0.67
C VAL A 92 30.31 -0.57 0.82
N LEU A 93 30.78 0.68 0.77
CA LEU A 93 29.93 1.86 0.68
C LEU A 93 29.35 1.95 -0.74
N SER A 94 28.05 2.21 -0.86
CA SER A 94 27.36 2.41 -2.13
C SER A 94 27.03 3.88 -2.38
N THR A 95 26.82 4.19 -3.65
CA THR A 95 26.29 5.48 -4.13
C THR A 95 25.00 5.19 -4.90
N VAL A 96 23.90 5.82 -4.50
CA VAL A 96 22.58 5.67 -5.14
C VAL A 96 22.05 7.07 -5.46
N GLY A 97 21.98 7.41 -6.74
CA GLY A 97 21.66 8.77 -7.18
C GLY A 97 22.62 9.80 -6.57
N ASN A 98 22.06 10.80 -5.89
CA ASN A 98 22.84 11.85 -5.21
C ASN A 98 23.33 11.45 -3.80
N SER A 99 22.91 10.29 -3.28
CA SER A 99 23.30 9.83 -1.94
C SER A 99 24.60 9.03 -2.03
N THR A 100 25.69 9.62 -1.54
CA THR A 100 27.02 8.99 -1.45
C THR A 100 27.30 8.47 -0.04
N ASN A 101 28.22 7.51 0.10
CA ASN A 101 28.71 6.99 1.39
C ASN A 101 27.62 6.31 2.23
N ILE A 102 26.68 5.65 1.59
CA ILE A 102 25.61 4.91 2.29
C ILE A 102 25.92 3.42 2.30
N LYS A 103 25.40 2.72 3.29
CA LYS A 103 25.48 1.26 3.40
C LYS A 103 24.12 0.73 3.81
N TRP A 104 23.66 -0.30 3.12
CA TRP A 104 22.43 -0.98 3.52
C TRP A 104 22.63 -1.68 4.87
N HIS A 105 21.69 -1.47 5.78
CA HIS A 105 21.71 -2.07 7.10
C HIS A 105 20.81 -3.30 7.12
N GLU A 106 21.42 -4.48 7.09
CA GLU A 106 20.70 -5.74 7.18
C GLU A 106 20.09 -5.96 8.57
N CYS A 107 18.88 -6.53 8.58
CA CYS A 107 18.19 -6.96 9.79
C CYS A 107 18.16 -8.49 9.86
N SER A 108 18.18 -9.07 11.06
CA SER A 108 18.09 -10.52 11.25
C SER A 108 16.73 -11.11 10.87
N VAL A 109 15.68 -10.28 10.79
CA VAL A 109 14.34 -10.67 10.36
C VAL A 109 14.11 -10.18 8.93
N GLY A 110 14.23 -11.09 7.97
CA GLY A 110 14.10 -10.82 6.55
C GLY A 110 12.66 -10.90 6.03
N LYS A 111 12.51 -10.76 4.71
CA LYS A 111 11.22 -10.83 4.02
C LYS A 111 10.51 -12.17 4.23
N ASN A 112 11.24 -13.28 4.20
CA ASN A 112 10.66 -14.62 4.31
C ASN A 112 10.07 -14.88 5.70
N GLU A 113 10.74 -14.44 6.75
CA GLU A 113 10.26 -14.54 8.13
C GLU A 113 8.99 -13.70 8.33
N LYS A 114 8.97 -12.47 7.80
CA LYS A 114 7.78 -11.59 7.86
C LYS A 114 6.58 -12.19 7.13
N GLN A 115 6.80 -12.70 5.92
CA GLN A 115 5.74 -13.35 5.13
C GLN A 115 5.21 -14.62 5.82
N SER A 116 6.09 -15.44 6.41
CA SER A 116 5.71 -16.63 7.17
C SER A 116 4.87 -16.27 8.41
N LEU A 117 5.25 -15.20 9.12
CA LEU A 117 4.50 -14.68 10.27
C LEU A 117 3.09 -14.24 9.86
N LEU A 118 2.97 -13.52 8.75
CA LEU A 118 1.69 -13.01 8.25
C LEU A 118 0.87 -14.05 7.45
N LYS A 119 1.45 -15.22 7.13
CA LYS A 119 0.85 -16.26 6.28
C LYS A 119 0.36 -15.70 4.94
N GLN A 120 1.14 -14.80 4.35
CA GLN A 120 0.89 -14.14 3.06
C GLN A 120 2.21 -13.62 2.48
N LYS A 121 2.24 -13.36 1.17
CA LYS A 121 3.36 -12.70 0.51
C LYS A 121 3.03 -11.23 0.25
N GLY A 122 3.97 -10.35 0.57
CA GLY A 122 3.82 -8.93 0.27
C GLY A 122 3.93 -8.69 -1.24
N CYS A 123 3.10 -7.78 -1.75
CA CYS A 123 3.08 -7.37 -3.15
C CYS A 123 2.50 -5.97 -3.28
N VAL A 124 2.63 -5.38 -4.47
CA VAL A 124 2.05 -4.08 -4.81
C VAL A 124 0.96 -4.28 -5.84
N ILE A 125 -0.26 -3.87 -5.48
CA ILE A 125 -1.41 -3.78 -6.37
C ILE A 125 -1.54 -2.31 -6.76
N TRP A 126 -1.23 -2.01 -8.01
CA TRP A 126 -1.13 -0.64 -8.51
C TRP A 126 -2.32 -0.30 -9.39
N PHE A 127 -3.34 0.34 -8.81
CA PHE A 127 -4.47 0.86 -9.56
C PHE A 127 -4.06 2.13 -10.32
N THR A 128 -4.28 2.13 -11.64
CA THR A 128 -4.12 3.28 -12.53
C THR A 128 -5.41 3.55 -13.32
N GLY A 129 -5.68 4.81 -13.64
CA GLY A 129 -6.87 5.21 -14.39
C GLY A 129 -7.26 6.66 -14.17
N LEU A 130 -8.16 7.18 -15.00
CA LEU A 130 -8.68 8.55 -14.93
C LEU A 130 -9.32 8.89 -13.56
N SER A 131 -9.38 10.18 -13.22
CA SER A 131 -10.18 10.62 -12.06
C SER A 131 -11.63 10.15 -12.22
N GLY A 132 -12.31 9.73 -11.15
CA GLY A 132 -13.69 9.22 -11.26
C GLY A 132 -13.85 7.82 -11.88
N SER A 133 -12.77 7.14 -12.28
CA SER A 133 -12.84 5.76 -12.80
C SER A 133 -13.25 4.72 -11.75
N GLY A 134 -13.10 5.02 -10.47
CA GLY A 134 -13.50 4.15 -9.35
C GLY A 134 -12.35 3.44 -8.61
N LYS A 135 -11.08 3.82 -8.88
CA LYS A 135 -9.88 3.25 -8.21
C LYS A 135 -10.03 3.11 -6.70
N SER A 136 -10.28 4.21 -5.98
CA SER A 136 -10.38 4.20 -4.52
C SER A 136 -11.56 3.35 -4.03
N THR A 137 -12.67 3.30 -4.78
CA THR A 137 -13.83 2.46 -4.44
C THR A 137 -13.50 0.97 -4.54
N VAL A 138 -12.85 0.54 -5.62
CA VAL A 138 -12.43 -0.87 -5.79
C VAL A 138 -11.30 -1.22 -4.82
N ALA A 139 -10.35 -0.33 -4.57
CA ALA A 139 -9.29 -0.51 -3.58
C ALA A 139 -9.86 -0.75 -2.16
N CYS A 140 -10.87 0.02 -1.76
CA CYS A 140 -11.57 -0.18 -0.48
C CYS A 140 -12.30 -1.53 -0.43
N ALA A 141 -13.01 -1.90 -1.49
CA ALA A 141 -13.70 -3.19 -1.57
C ALA A 141 -12.71 -4.37 -1.48
N LEU A 142 -11.59 -4.28 -2.20
CA LEU A 142 -10.51 -5.26 -2.15
C LEU A 142 -9.90 -5.38 -0.75
N SER A 143 -9.58 -4.25 -0.12
CA SER A 143 -9.05 -4.23 1.24
C SER A 143 -10.03 -4.85 2.24
N GLN A 144 -11.33 -4.64 2.07
CA GLN A 144 -12.35 -5.26 2.92
C GLN A 144 -12.39 -6.79 2.72
N SER A 145 -12.30 -7.27 1.48
CA SER A 145 -12.25 -8.71 1.19
C SER A 145 -11.00 -9.37 1.76
N LEU A 146 -9.82 -8.75 1.60
CA LEU A 146 -8.57 -9.23 2.18
C LEU A 146 -8.63 -9.29 3.72
N TYR A 147 -9.19 -8.26 4.35
CA TYR A 147 -9.40 -8.23 5.79
C TYR A 147 -10.27 -9.39 6.27
N LYS A 148 -11.39 -9.67 5.58
CA LYS A 148 -12.28 -10.80 5.91
C LYS A 148 -11.58 -12.17 5.81
N MET A 149 -10.52 -12.27 5.00
CA MET A 149 -9.69 -13.46 4.85
C MET A 149 -8.51 -13.52 5.83
N GLY A 150 -8.43 -12.57 6.77
CA GLY A 150 -7.30 -12.48 7.70
C GLY A 150 -5.99 -12.04 7.05
N LYS A 151 -6.05 -11.35 5.91
CA LYS A 151 -4.88 -10.84 5.19
C LYS A 151 -4.66 -9.37 5.51
N LEU A 152 -3.41 -9.01 5.74
CA LEU A 152 -2.98 -7.65 6.03
C LEU A 152 -2.74 -6.88 4.73
N ALA A 153 -3.55 -5.85 4.50
CA ALA A 153 -3.44 -4.95 3.38
C ALA A 153 -3.41 -3.49 3.86
N TYR A 154 -2.81 -2.60 3.06
CA TYR A 154 -2.78 -1.17 3.35
C TYR A 154 -2.95 -0.35 2.07
N ILE A 155 -3.78 0.69 2.11
CA ILE A 155 -4.07 1.53 0.94
C ILE A 155 -3.22 2.80 0.97
N LEU A 156 -2.47 3.03 -0.11
CA LEU A 156 -1.82 4.31 -0.42
C LEU A 156 -2.67 5.04 -1.48
N ASP A 157 -3.59 5.88 -1.01
CA ASP A 157 -4.43 6.71 -1.90
C ASP A 157 -3.73 8.03 -2.26
N GLY A 158 -3.83 8.41 -3.53
CA GLY A 158 -3.16 9.59 -4.09
C GLY A 158 -3.54 10.91 -3.42
N ASP A 159 -4.76 11.05 -2.89
CA ASP A 159 -5.13 12.25 -2.14
C ASP A 159 -4.61 12.17 -0.70
N ASN A 160 -4.72 11.00 -0.05
CA ASN A 160 -4.27 10.80 1.33
C ASN A 160 -2.78 11.07 1.51
N VAL A 161 -1.93 10.57 0.60
CA VAL A 161 -0.48 10.77 0.70
C VAL A 161 -0.08 12.25 0.55
N ARG A 162 -0.90 13.05 -0.15
CA ARG A 162 -0.69 14.49 -0.35
C ARG A 162 -1.05 15.32 0.89
N HIS A 163 -1.75 14.76 1.87
CA HIS A 163 -1.93 15.40 3.17
C HIS A 163 -0.71 15.26 4.09
N GLY A 164 0.25 14.38 3.75
CA GLY A 164 1.42 14.08 4.58
C GLY A 164 2.71 14.03 3.78
N LEU A 165 3.11 12.82 3.37
CA LEU A 165 4.39 12.53 2.70
C LEU A 165 4.67 13.41 1.48
N ASN A 166 3.62 13.70 0.70
CA ASN A 166 3.72 14.41 -0.58
C ASN A 166 3.06 15.80 -0.54
N ARG A 167 2.94 16.41 0.64
CA ARG A 167 2.29 17.72 0.82
C ARG A 167 3.03 18.90 0.17
N ASP A 168 4.32 18.71 -0.12
CA ASP A 168 5.19 19.67 -0.80
C ASP A 168 5.01 19.68 -2.33
N LEU A 169 4.33 18.67 -2.89
CA LEU A 169 4.21 18.49 -4.33
C LEU A 169 2.91 19.09 -4.88
N GLY A 170 3.03 19.87 -5.94
CA GLY A 170 1.91 20.34 -6.74
C GLY A 170 1.38 19.29 -7.73
N PHE A 171 0.85 19.79 -8.85
CA PHE A 171 0.22 18.98 -9.90
C PHE A 171 0.87 19.17 -11.28
N LYS A 172 2.06 19.76 -11.35
CA LYS A 172 2.85 19.80 -12.58
C LYS A 172 3.37 18.41 -12.94
N ALA A 173 3.85 18.23 -14.17
CA ALA A 173 4.33 16.92 -14.65
C ALA A 173 5.47 16.37 -13.78
N GLU A 174 6.43 17.22 -13.43
CA GLU A 174 7.56 16.90 -12.55
C GLU A 174 7.11 16.53 -11.12
N ASP A 175 6.15 17.27 -10.55
CA ASP A 175 5.60 16.98 -9.23
C ASP A 175 4.80 15.67 -9.22
N ARG A 176 4.11 15.36 -10.32
CA ARG A 176 3.43 14.07 -10.50
C ARG A 176 4.42 12.93 -10.59
N ALA A 177 5.51 13.11 -11.34
CA ALA A 177 6.55 12.11 -11.45
C ALA A 177 7.18 11.81 -10.09
N GLU A 178 7.54 12.84 -9.33
CA GLU A 178 8.07 12.68 -7.97
C GLU A 178 7.04 12.07 -7.00
N ASN A 179 5.77 12.45 -7.11
CA ASN A 179 4.70 11.85 -6.31
C ASN A 179 4.59 10.35 -6.56
N ILE A 180 4.61 9.92 -7.84
CA ILE A 180 4.57 8.49 -8.20
C ILE A 180 5.83 7.78 -7.71
N ARG A 181 7.02 8.36 -7.91
CA ARG A 181 8.29 7.80 -7.44
C ARG A 181 8.29 7.56 -5.93
N ARG A 182 7.89 8.56 -5.12
CA ARG A 182 7.80 8.43 -3.65
C ARG A 182 6.82 7.34 -3.23
N VAL A 183 5.65 7.27 -3.88
CA VAL A 183 4.65 6.23 -3.56
C VAL A 183 5.15 4.85 -3.98
N GLY A 184 5.87 4.73 -5.10
CA GLY A 184 6.50 3.48 -5.53
C GLY A 184 7.47 2.94 -4.50
N GLU A 185 8.38 3.78 -4.00
CA GLU A 185 9.34 3.39 -2.96
C GLU A 185 8.63 2.99 -1.64
N VAL A 186 7.61 3.73 -1.22
CA VAL A 186 6.82 3.37 -0.03
C VAL A 186 6.09 2.04 -0.24
N ALA A 187 5.48 1.83 -1.41
CA ALA A 187 4.79 0.59 -1.74
C ALA A 187 5.74 -0.61 -1.73
N LYS A 188 6.97 -0.43 -2.23
CA LYS A 188 8.06 -1.41 -2.13
C LYS A 188 8.38 -1.77 -0.68
N LEU A 189 8.48 -0.78 0.23
CA LEU A 189 8.72 -1.03 1.66
C LEU A 189 7.58 -1.82 2.31
N PHE A 190 6.32 -1.54 1.96
CA PHE A 190 5.19 -2.34 2.43
C PHE A 190 5.24 -3.78 1.91
N ALA A 191 5.55 -3.98 0.63
CA ALA A 191 5.69 -5.31 0.06
C ALA A 191 6.86 -6.09 0.69
N ASP A 192 8.00 -5.44 0.97
CA ASP A 192 9.11 -6.06 1.71
C ASP A 192 8.71 -6.46 3.14
N ALA A 193 7.83 -5.67 3.78
CA ALA A 193 7.27 -5.98 5.09
C ALA A 193 6.26 -7.15 5.09
N GLY A 194 5.98 -7.74 3.92
CA GLY A 194 4.99 -8.82 3.75
C GLY A 194 3.54 -8.32 3.63
N VAL A 195 3.32 -7.01 3.53
CA VAL A 195 1.98 -6.40 3.41
C VAL A 195 1.54 -6.39 1.94
N ILE A 196 0.25 -6.65 1.69
CA ILE A 196 -0.36 -6.43 0.37
C ILE A 196 -0.64 -4.92 0.26
N CYS A 197 0.25 -4.20 -0.40
CA CYS A 197 0.13 -2.76 -0.59
C CYS A 197 -0.78 -2.45 -1.76
N ILE A 198 -1.81 -1.62 -1.55
CA ILE A 198 -2.75 -1.21 -2.59
C ILE A 198 -2.52 0.27 -2.88
N ALA A 199 -1.86 0.58 -3.99
CA ALA A 199 -1.65 1.95 -4.44
C ALA A 199 -2.81 2.38 -5.35
N SER A 200 -3.52 3.45 -4.99
CA SER A 200 -4.66 4.00 -5.74
C SER A 200 -4.36 5.43 -6.19
N LEU A 201 -3.79 5.58 -7.38
CA LEU A 201 -3.36 6.88 -7.92
C LEU A 201 -3.79 7.01 -9.38
N ILE A 202 -3.94 8.24 -9.88
CA ILE A 202 -4.16 8.44 -11.33
C ILE A 202 -2.97 7.86 -12.10
N SER A 203 -1.73 8.15 -11.66
CA SER A 203 -0.48 7.67 -12.25
C SER A 203 -0.49 7.74 -13.79
N PRO A 204 -0.66 8.95 -14.37
CA PRO A 204 -1.06 9.10 -15.77
C PRO A 204 0.03 8.71 -16.77
N TYR A 205 1.30 8.83 -16.40
CA TYR A 205 2.43 8.63 -17.28
C TYR A 205 2.96 7.20 -17.14
N ARG A 206 3.15 6.53 -18.29
CA ARG A 206 3.56 5.12 -18.33
C ARG A 206 4.97 4.94 -17.79
N ARG A 207 5.89 5.82 -18.16
CA ARG A 207 7.29 5.79 -17.71
C ARG A 207 7.41 5.70 -16.19
N GLU A 208 6.63 6.49 -15.47
CA GLU A 208 6.64 6.50 -14.01
C GLU A 208 6.04 5.23 -13.40
N ARG A 209 5.03 4.63 -14.04
CA ARG A 209 4.49 3.33 -13.62
C ARG A 209 5.49 2.20 -13.87
N ASP A 210 6.15 2.22 -15.03
CA ASP A 210 7.20 1.26 -15.38
C ASP A 210 8.37 1.36 -14.40
N ALA A 211 8.82 2.58 -14.07
CA ALA A 211 9.85 2.78 -13.05
C ALA A 211 9.44 2.23 -11.66
N CYS A 212 8.16 2.34 -11.28
CA CYS A 212 7.66 1.72 -10.05
C CYS A 212 7.61 0.19 -10.14
N ARG A 213 7.40 -0.38 -11.32
CA ARG A 213 7.44 -1.83 -11.56
C ARG A 213 8.87 -2.36 -11.44
N ASP A 214 9.84 -1.65 -12.03
CA ASP A 214 11.24 -2.07 -12.13
C ASP A 214 11.96 -2.15 -10.76
N ILE A 215 11.51 -1.39 -9.75
CA ILE A 215 12.11 -1.45 -8.41
C ILE A 215 11.66 -2.67 -7.58
N LEU A 216 10.70 -3.47 -8.07
CA LEU A 216 10.20 -4.70 -7.43
C LEU A 216 10.62 -5.95 -8.20
N PRO A 217 10.74 -7.11 -7.50
CA PRO A 217 10.97 -8.39 -8.17
C PRO A 217 9.87 -8.71 -9.19
N ASN A 218 10.22 -9.45 -10.23
CA ASN A 218 9.29 -9.88 -11.28
C ASN A 218 8.02 -10.53 -10.70
N GLY A 219 6.86 -10.02 -11.10
CA GLY A 219 5.55 -10.50 -10.67
C GLY A 219 5.04 -9.96 -9.32
N TYR A 220 5.83 -9.16 -8.59
CA TYR A 220 5.41 -8.55 -7.31
C TYR A 220 4.70 -7.20 -7.48
N PHE A 221 4.75 -6.62 -8.68
CA PHE A 221 3.99 -5.44 -9.08
C PHE A 221 2.85 -5.86 -10.00
N ILE A 222 1.62 -5.60 -9.58
CA ILE A 222 0.39 -6.01 -10.25
C ILE A 222 -0.35 -4.75 -10.66
N GLU A 223 -0.20 -4.34 -11.92
CA GLU A 223 -0.85 -3.17 -12.47
C GLU A 223 -2.31 -3.49 -12.82
N VAL A 224 -3.22 -2.73 -12.21
CA VAL A 224 -4.66 -2.85 -12.39
C VAL A 224 -5.16 -1.61 -13.12
N PHE A 225 -5.49 -1.76 -14.40
CA PHE A 225 -6.01 -0.67 -15.20
C PHE A 225 -7.52 -0.54 -15.04
N MET A 226 -7.97 0.61 -14.55
CA MET A 226 -9.38 1.00 -14.55
C MET A 226 -9.76 1.58 -15.91
N ASP A 227 -10.17 0.70 -16.82
CA ASP A 227 -10.59 1.02 -18.19
C ASP A 227 -12.02 1.57 -18.21
N VAL A 228 -12.12 2.86 -17.86
CA VAL A 228 -13.37 3.61 -17.82
C VAL A 228 -13.24 4.82 -18.74
N PRO A 229 -14.13 4.97 -19.75
CA PRO A 229 -14.08 6.10 -20.67
C PRO A 229 -14.14 7.45 -19.96
N LEU A 230 -13.52 8.46 -20.57
CA LEU A 230 -13.46 9.82 -20.03
C LEU A 230 -14.86 10.39 -19.83
N GLU A 231 -15.77 10.15 -20.76
CA GLU A 231 -17.15 10.66 -20.74
C GLU A 231 -17.92 10.13 -19.53
N VAL A 232 -17.67 8.86 -19.15
CA VAL A 232 -18.26 8.25 -17.95
C VAL A 232 -17.65 8.85 -16.70
N CYS A 233 -16.33 9.07 -16.69
CA CYS A 233 -15.63 9.72 -15.58
C CYS A 233 -16.13 11.16 -15.35
N GLU A 234 -16.32 11.91 -16.44
CA GLU A 234 -16.88 13.26 -16.46
C GLU A 234 -18.35 13.29 -16.02
N ALA A 235 -19.16 12.30 -16.44
CA ALA A 235 -20.55 12.22 -16.01
C ALA A 235 -20.67 11.96 -14.49
N ARG A 236 -19.75 11.18 -13.92
CA ARG A 236 -19.73 10.90 -12.46
C ARG A 236 -19.31 12.12 -11.65
N ASP A 237 -18.24 12.80 -12.07
CA ASP A 237 -17.62 13.98 -11.45
C ASP A 237 -17.84 14.13 -9.92
N ALA A 238 -17.56 13.07 -9.17
CA ALA A 238 -17.95 12.98 -7.75
C ALA A 238 -17.35 14.09 -6.87
N LYS A 239 -16.26 14.70 -7.34
CA LYS A 239 -15.53 15.78 -6.65
C LYS A 239 -15.72 17.16 -7.31
N GLY A 240 -16.49 17.26 -8.40
CA GLY A 240 -16.67 18.51 -9.16
C GLY A 240 -15.43 18.96 -9.93
N LEU A 241 -14.39 18.13 -10.03
CA LEU A 241 -13.09 18.49 -10.60
C LEU A 241 -13.14 18.61 -12.12
N TYR A 242 -13.93 17.78 -12.79
CA TYR A 242 -14.09 17.87 -14.25
C TYR A 242 -14.78 19.16 -14.65
N LYS A 243 -15.84 19.57 -13.94
CA LYS A 243 -16.49 20.88 -14.15
C LYS A 243 -15.52 22.04 -13.97
N LEU A 244 -14.68 22.00 -12.93
CA LEU A 244 -13.68 23.03 -12.67
C LEU A 244 -12.59 23.07 -13.75
N ALA A 245 -12.14 21.91 -14.23
CA ALA A 245 -11.17 21.80 -15.32
C ALA A 245 -11.74 22.33 -16.65
N ARG A 246 -12.96 21.93 -17.02
CA ARG A 246 -13.68 22.43 -18.21
C ARG A 246 -13.92 23.94 -18.15
N ALA A 247 -14.15 24.49 -16.96
CA ALA A 247 -14.25 25.94 -16.73
C ALA A 247 -12.89 26.67 -16.68
N GLY A 248 -11.77 25.96 -16.88
CA GLY A 248 -10.42 26.53 -16.88
C GLY A 248 -9.88 26.94 -15.50
N LYS A 249 -10.57 26.57 -14.42
CA LYS A 249 -10.19 26.89 -13.03
C LYS A 249 -9.10 25.95 -12.50
N ILE A 250 -8.99 24.75 -13.08
CA ILE A 250 -7.90 23.80 -12.83
C ILE A 250 -7.17 23.62 -14.16
N LYS A 251 -5.85 23.74 -14.14
CA LYS A 251 -4.97 23.53 -15.29
C LYS A 251 -4.21 22.22 -15.15
N GLY A 252 -3.89 21.58 -16.27
CA GLY A 252 -3.18 20.31 -16.32
C GLY A 252 -3.97 19.15 -15.73
N PHE A 253 -5.29 19.15 -15.83
CA PHE A 253 -6.14 18.07 -15.36
C PHE A 253 -6.09 16.87 -16.31
N THR A 254 -5.80 15.69 -15.75
CA THR A 254 -5.61 14.45 -16.54
C THR A 254 -6.87 14.09 -17.32
N GLY A 255 -6.70 13.85 -18.61
CA GLY A 255 -7.77 13.52 -19.56
C GLY A 255 -8.46 14.75 -20.17
N ILE A 256 -8.16 15.97 -19.70
CA ILE A 256 -8.72 17.21 -20.25
C ILE A 256 -7.63 18.02 -20.96
N ASP A 257 -6.64 18.49 -20.20
CA ASP A 257 -5.52 19.31 -20.69
C ASP A 257 -4.13 18.76 -20.26
N ASP A 258 -4.09 17.56 -19.67
CA ASP A 258 -2.89 16.74 -19.43
C ASP A 258 -3.18 15.28 -19.86
N PRO A 259 -2.25 14.55 -20.50
CA PRO A 259 -2.54 13.23 -21.06
C PRO A 259 -2.72 12.14 -19.99
N TYR A 260 -3.43 11.09 -20.35
CA TYR A 260 -3.42 9.80 -19.66
C TYR A 260 -2.90 8.72 -20.61
N GLU A 261 -1.79 8.10 -20.26
CA GLU A 261 -1.15 7.07 -21.07
C GLU A 261 -1.60 5.69 -20.61
N VAL A 262 -2.50 5.07 -21.38
CA VAL A 262 -3.02 3.71 -21.09
C VAL A 262 -1.87 2.69 -21.00
N PRO A 263 -1.87 1.79 -20.00
CA PRO A 263 -0.84 0.75 -19.90
C PRO A 263 -0.93 -0.25 -21.06
N PHE A 264 0.23 -0.71 -21.55
CA PHE A 264 0.27 -1.70 -22.64
C PHE A 264 0.13 -3.14 -22.13
N ASN A 265 0.80 -3.47 -21.02
CA ASN A 265 0.90 -4.83 -20.49
C ASN A 265 0.53 -4.88 -19.00
N CYS A 266 -0.65 -4.39 -18.65
CA CYS A 266 -1.14 -4.51 -17.28
C CYS A 266 -1.61 -5.94 -16.97
N GLU A 267 -1.44 -6.38 -15.73
CA GLU A 267 -1.85 -7.72 -15.28
C GLU A 267 -3.37 -7.88 -15.27
N ILE A 268 -4.11 -6.80 -14.96
CA ILE A 268 -5.57 -6.83 -14.81
C ILE A 268 -6.20 -5.60 -15.45
N VAL A 269 -7.22 -5.81 -16.28
CA VAL A 269 -8.08 -4.75 -16.84
C VAL A 269 -9.47 -4.83 -16.22
N LEU A 270 -9.91 -3.74 -15.60
CA LEU A 270 -11.25 -3.59 -15.02
C LEU A 270 -12.07 -2.61 -15.86
N LYS A 271 -12.95 -3.17 -16.69
CA LYS A 271 -13.82 -2.41 -17.60
C LYS A 271 -15.08 -1.90 -16.93
N HIS A 272 -15.60 -0.78 -17.43
CA HIS A 272 -16.93 -0.31 -17.06
C HIS A 272 -18.04 -1.11 -17.77
N THR A 273 -18.40 -2.29 -17.25
CA THR A 273 -19.46 -3.15 -17.80
C THR A 273 -20.64 -3.36 -16.84
N GLY A 274 -20.91 -2.41 -15.95
CA GLY A 274 -22.06 -2.47 -15.03
C GLY A 274 -21.91 -3.36 -13.79
N GLY A 275 -20.69 -3.84 -13.49
CA GLY A 275 -20.42 -4.63 -12.28
C GLY A 275 -20.23 -3.78 -11.01
N SER A 276 -20.46 -4.38 -9.86
CA SER A 276 -20.24 -3.74 -8.55
C SER A 276 -18.74 -3.61 -8.23
N PRO A 277 -18.34 -2.67 -7.35
CA PRO A 277 -16.96 -2.60 -6.88
C PRO A 277 -16.45 -3.90 -6.25
N SER A 278 -17.32 -4.66 -5.59
CA SER A 278 -16.99 -5.95 -5.01
C SER A 278 -16.66 -7.00 -6.07
N GLU A 279 -17.44 -7.09 -7.15
CA GLU A 279 -17.17 -8.00 -8.27
C GLU A 279 -15.85 -7.64 -8.98
N MET A 280 -15.52 -6.35 -9.09
CA MET A 280 -14.22 -5.92 -9.61
C MET A 280 -13.07 -6.30 -8.67
N ALA A 281 -13.27 -6.14 -7.36
CA ALA A 281 -12.29 -6.54 -6.36
C ALA A 281 -12.07 -8.07 -6.33
N GLU A 282 -13.11 -8.86 -6.56
CA GLU A 282 -13.03 -10.32 -6.66
C GLU A 282 -12.09 -10.76 -7.79
N LYS A 283 -12.11 -10.08 -8.95
CA LYS A 283 -11.16 -10.37 -10.05
C LYS A 283 -9.70 -10.19 -9.61
N VAL A 284 -9.42 -9.12 -8.85
CA VAL A 284 -8.09 -8.88 -8.30
C VAL A 284 -7.73 -9.94 -7.27
N LEU A 285 -8.68 -10.29 -6.40
CA LEU A 285 -8.48 -11.31 -5.38
C LEU A 285 -8.18 -12.70 -5.99
N SER A 286 -8.94 -13.10 -7.01
CA SER A 286 -8.69 -14.36 -7.73
C SER A 286 -7.31 -14.38 -8.38
N TYR A 287 -6.84 -13.24 -8.92
CA TYR A 287 -5.48 -13.14 -9.45
C TYR A 287 -4.42 -13.34 -8.35
N LEU A 288 -4.59 -12.71 -7.18
CA LEU A 288 -3.66 -12.88 -6.04
C LEU A 288 -3.61 -14.33 -5.56
N GLU A 289 -4.75 -15.00 -5.50
CA GLU A 289 -4.84 -16.40 -5.13
C GLU A 289 -4.10 -17.29 -6.14
N GLN A 290 -4.38 -17.12 -7.44
CA GLN A 290 -3.73 -17.87 -8.52
C GLN A 290 -2.21 -17.68 -8.55
N LYS A 291 -1.72 -16.48 -8.21
CA LYS A 291 -0.28 -16.18 -8.12
C LYS A 291 0.33 -16.56 -6.77
N GLY A 292 -0.47 -17.07 -5.83
CA GLY A 292 0.01 -17.56 -4.55
C GLY A 292 0.47 -16.45 -3.59
N PHE A 293 -0.10 -15.25 -3.68
CA PHE A 293 0.18 -14.15 -2.74
C PHE A 293 -0.57 -14.28 -1.41
N LEU A 294 -1.68 -15.03 -1.40
CA LEU A 294 -2.53 -15.19 -0.22
C LEU A 294 -2.03 -16.27 0.77
N GLN A 295 -0.85 -16.83 0.54
CA GLN A 295 -0.24 -17.87 1.35
C GLN A 295 1.29 -17.75 1.32
N ALA A 296 1.96 -18.11 2.41
CA ALA A 296 3.41 -18.10 2.57
C ALA A 296 3.88 -19.46 3.07
#